data_AF-A0A2G6F4E4-F1
#
_entry.id   AF-A0A2G6F4E4-F1
#
_cell.length_a   1.000
_cell.length_b   1.000
_cell.length_c   1.000
_cell.angle_alpha   90.00
_cell.angle_beta   90.00
_cell.angle_gamma   90.00
#
_symmetry.space_group_name_H-M   'P 1'
#
loop_
_entity.id
_entity.type
_entity.pdbx_description
1 polymer ?
#
loop_
_entity_poly.entity_id
_entity_poly.type
_entity_poly.pdbx_seq_one_letter_code
_entity_poly.pdbx_strand_id
1 'polypeptide(L)'
;MNLEHITWAYFLRVLIVLIVLNVIINGIQRAVVNSLKRKLAKQKTNRFFRKLKLIYLPLSLVILILIFVLIDYKINGIILLASIVFFFPSLKNYFSGLVLQFNPLLTKGAYLITKTLEGEIQSLNYFGINLKSGNTEQYLPYSNLHSNSFKVDYKIHGVTKKIMYLQNPEQKEILIDSLFSNPLVDFSTPPIYVPKDNGSLQIEFSLEEGAQLEQIIDYLHQKEINVTSNTC
;
A
#
# COMPACT_ATOMS: atom_id res chain seq x y z
N MET A 1 11.66 -46.81 6.83
CA MET A 1 10.99 -45.65 6.22
C MET A 1 11.49 -45.59 4.79
N ASN A 2 10.76 -46.21 3.86
CA ASN A 2 11.21 -46.29 2.47
C ASN A 2 11.18 -44.89 1.89
N LEU A 3 12.36 -44.31 1.68
CA LEU A 3 12.53 -43.11 0.88
C LEU A 3 12.17 -43.55 -0.55
N GLU A 4 10.89 -43.43 -0.91
CA GLU A 4 10.51 -43.42 -2.32
C GLU A 4 11.47 -42.44 -3.02
N HIS A 5 12.20 -42.94 -4.02
CA HIS A 5 13.09 -42.07 -4.79
C HIS A 5 12.24 -40.93 -5.34
N ILE A 6 12.56 -39.70 -4.92
CA ILE A 6 11.91 -38.50 -5.41
C ILE A 6 12.24 -38.40 -6.90
N THR A 7 11.26 -38.69 -7.74
CA THR A 7 11.40 -38.67 -9.20
C THR A 7 10.89 -37.36 -9.79
N TRP A 8 11.24 -37.10 -11.05
CA TRP A 8 10.64 -36.04 -11.86
C TRP A 8 9.12 -36.10 -11.92
N ALA A 9 8.52 -37.30 -11.88
CA ALA A 9 7.08 -37.46 -11.81
C ALA A 9 6.48 -36.90 -10.51
N TYR A 10 7.15 -37.11 -9.38
CA TYR A 10 6.73 -36.51 -8.10
C TYR A 10 6.83 -34.99 -8.13
N PHE A 11 7.94 -34.44 -8.66
CA PHE A 11 8.10 -33.00 -8.85
C PHE A 11 6.96 -32.39 -9.69
N LEU A 12 6.63 -33.02 -10.83
CA LEU A 12 5.52 -32.56 -11.68
C LEU A 12 4.16 -32.64 -10.98
N ARG A 13 3.89 -33.69 -10.20
CA ARG A 13 2.67 -33.79 -9.40
C ARG A 13 2.57 -32.66 -8.38
N VAL A 14 3.65 -32.38 -7.65
CA VAL A 14 3.67 -31.27 -6.69
C VAL A 14 3.50 -29.92 -7.38
N LEU A 15 4.16 -29.71 -8.52
CA LEU A 15 3.98 -28.50 -9.33
C LEU A 15 2.51 -28.30 -9.72
N ILE A 16 1.85 -29.35 -10.22
CA ILE A 16 0.42 -29.30 -10.57
C ILE A 16 -0.43 -28.97 -9.35
N VAL A 17 -0.19 -29.62 -8.21
CA VAL A 17 -0.92 -29.36 -6.96
C VAL A 17 -0.78 -27.90 -6.53
N LEU A 18 0.43 -27.33 -6.59
CA LEU A 18 0.67 -25.92 -6.27
C LEU A 18 -0.07 -24.99 -7.25
N ILE A 19 -0.03 -25.27 -8.56
CA ILE A 19 -0.76 -24.48 -9.55
C ILE A 19 -2.27 -24.53 -9.27
N VAL A 20 -2.83 -25.72 -9.03
CA VAL A 20 -4.25 -25.90 -8.72
C VAL A 20 -4.63 -25.14 -7.45
N LEU A 21 -3.80 -25.21 -6.40
CA LEU A 21 -4.03 -24.48 -5.16
C LEU A 21 -4.06 -22.96 -5.39
N ASN A 22 -3.15 -22.42 -6.21
CA ASN A 22 -3.18 -21.01 -6.57
C ASN A 22 -4.46 -20.63 -7.34
N VAL A 23 -4.90 -21.48 -8.28
CA VAL A 23 -6.18 -21.28 -8.99
C VAL A 23 -7.36 -21.26 -8.02
N ILE A 24 -7.38 -22.18 -7.05
CA ILE A 24 -8.40 -22.21 -6.00
C ILE A 24 -8.39 -20.93 -5.17
N ILE A 25 -7.22 -20.46 -4.72
CA ILE A 25 -7.09 -19.20 -3.96
C ILE A 25 -7.65 -18.02 -4.78
N ASN A 26 -7.34 -17.96 -6.07
CA ASN A 26 -7.86 -16.94 -6.99
C ASN A 26 -9.39 -17.04 -7.15
N GLY A 27 -9.92 -18.26 -7.30
CA GLY A 27 -11.35 -18.52 -7.39
C GLY A 27 -12.10 -18.08 -6.14
N ILE A 28 -11.62 -18.48 -4.97
CA ILE A 28 -12.18 -18.09 -3.67
C ILE A 28 -12.15 -16.58 -3.51
N GLN A 29 -11.02 -15.91 -3.81
CA GLN A 29 -10.95 -14.45 -3.73
C GLN A 29 -12.06 -13.79 -4.57
N ARG A 30 -12.22 -14.22 -5.83
CA ARG A 30 -13.23 -13.65 -6.73
C ARG A 30 -14.64 -13.88 -6.19
N ALA A 31 -14.95 -15.11 -5.76
CA ALA A 31 -16.26 -15.46 -5.22
C ALA A 31 -16.60 -14.63 -3.96
N VAL A 32 -15.67 -14.54 -3.01
CA VAL A 32 -15.86 -13.78 -1.76
C VAL A 32 -15.99 -12.29 -2.05
N VAL A 33 -15.12 -11.71 -2.88
CA VAL A 33 -15.14 -10.27 -3.18
C VAL A 33 -16.39 -9.87 -3.97
N ASN A 34 -16.88 -10.72 -4.88
CA ASN A 34 -18.12 -10.47 -5.61
C ASN A 34 -19.36 -10.57 -4.72
N SER A 35 -19.34 -11.45 -3.72
CA SER A 35 -20.45 -11.61 -2.76
C SER A 35 -20.57 -10.45 -1.77
N LEU A 36 -19.46 -9.77 -1.46
CA LEU A 36 -19.47 -8.63 -0.54
C LEU A 36 -20.19 -7.42 -1.15
N LYS A 37 -21.21 -6.88 -0.48
CA LYS A 37 -21.90 -5.66 -0.94
C LYS A 37 -21.14 -4.38 -0.59
N ARG A 38 -20.44 -4.35 0.55
CA ARG A 38 -19.78 -3.14 1.08
C ARG A 38 -18.39 -2.91 0.48
N LYS A 39 -18.12 -1.69 -0.01
CA LYS A 39 -16.82 -1.27 -0.59
C LYS A 39 -15.64 -1.48 0.38
N LEU A 40 -15.83 -1.11 1.66
CA LEU A 40 -14.80 -1.30 2.71
C LEU A 40 -14.47 -2.79 2.95
N ALA A 41 -15.48 -3.65 2.97
CA ALA A 41 -15.28 -5.09 3.12
C ALA A 41 -14.55 -5.68 1.90
N LYS A 42 -14.93 -5.29 0.67
CA LYS A 42 -14.20 -5.68 -0.56
C LYS A 42 -12.72 -5.31 -0.48
N GLN A 43 -12.41 -4.07 -0.06
CA GLN A 43 -11.03 -3.61 0.07
C GLN A 43 -10.25 -4.35 1.17
N LYS A 44 -10.87 -4.63 2.32
CA LYS A 44 -10.24 -5.40 3.41
C LYS A 44 -9.92 -6.83 2.97
N THR A 45 -10.88 -7.49 2.32
CA THR A 45 -10.72 -8.85 1.78
C THR A 45 -9.66 -8.91 0.69
N ASN A 46 -9.65 -7.96 -0.25
CA ASN A 46 -8.58 -7.90 -1.27
C ASN A 46 -7.20 -7.71 -0.65
N ARG A 47 -7.07 -6.88 0.39
CA ARG A 47 -5.80 -6.72 1.12
C ARG A 47 -5.36 -8.03 1.77
N PHE A 48 -6.27 -8.79 2.36
CA PHE A 48 -5.98 -10.10 2.95
C PHE A 48 -5.46 -11.10 1.90
N PHE A 49 -6.19 -11.30 0.81
CA PHE A 49 -5.76 -12.22 -0.27
C PHE A 49 -4.46 -11.78 -0.92
N ARG A 50 -4.21 -10.46 -1.05
CA ARG A 50 -2.92 -9.96 -1.56
C ARG A 50 -1.76 -10.38 -0.65
N LYS A 51 -1.89 -10.22 0.67
CA LYS A 51 -0.87 -10.66 1.64
C LYS A 51 -0.68 -12.17 1.60
N LEU A 52 -1.77 -12.94 1.56
CA LEU A 52 -1.72 -14.40 1.47
C LEU A 52 -0.93 -14.86 0.23
N LYS A 53 -1.22 -14.31 -0.95
CA LYS A 53 -0.52 -14.64 -2.19
C LYS A 53 0.95 -14.26 -2.18
N LEU A 54 1.27 -13.12 -1.55
CA LEU A 54 2.65 -12.64 -1.42
C LEU A 54 3.52 -13.62 -0.63
N ILE A 55 2.95 -14.34 0.35
CA ILE A 55 3.64 -15.38 1.13
C ILE A 55 3.56 -16.74 0.45
N TYR A 56 2.44 -17.05 -0.20
CA TYR A 56 2.24 -18.33 -0.89
C TYR A 56 3.26 -18.55 -2.02
N LEU A 57 3.47 -17.53 -2.86
CA LEU A 57 4.38 -17.61 -4.00
C LEU A 57 5.82 -18.03 -3.61
N PRO A 58 6.51 -17.37 -2.66
CA PRO A 58 7.87 -17.75 -2.29
C PRO A 58 7.90 -19.10 -1.58
N LEU A 59 6.88 -19.42 -0.77
CA LEU A 59 6.79 -20.72 -0.10
C LEU A 59 6.68 -21.87 -1.12
N SER A 60 5.83 -21.70 -2.14
CA SER A 60 5.68 -22.68 -3.22
C SER A 60 7.00 -22.89 -4.00
N LEU A 61 7.74 -21.81 -4.21
CA LEU A 61 9.03 -21.83 -4.92
C LEU A 61 10.10 -22.54 -4.08
N VAL A 62 10.17 -22.29 -2.77
CA VAL A 62 11.07 -23.00 -1.85
C VAL A 62 10.78 -24.50 -1.85
N ILE A 63 9.51 -24.91 -1.79
CA ILE A 63 9.12 -26.33 -1.85
C ILE A 63 9.58 -26.96 -3.16
N LEU A 64 9.39 -26.28 -4.30
CA LEU A 64 9.83 -26.79 -5.60
C LEU A 64 11.36 -26.89 -5.69
N ILE A 65 12.10 -25.89 -5.19
CA ILE A 65 13.57 -25.94 -5.15
C ILE A 65 14.05 -27.12 -4.31
N LEU A 66 13.47 -27.33 -3.12
CA LEU A 66 13.84 -28.43 -2.24
C LEU A 66 13.65 -29.78 -2.94
N ILE A 67 12.47 -30.00 -3.55
CA ILE A 67 12.20 -31.24 -4.29
C ILE A 67 13.16 -31.38 -5.47
N PHE A 68 13.41 -30.31 -6.23
CA PHE A 68 14.32 -30.30 -7.36
C PHE A 68 15.74 -30.72 -6.95
N VAL A 69 16.28 -30.16 -5.87
CA VAL A 69 17.59 -30.55 -5.33
C VAL A 69 17.58 -32.00 -4.85
N LEU A 70 16.49 -32.50 -4.29
CA LEU A 70 16.38 -33.88 -3.80
C LEU A 70 16.36 -34.94 -4.91
N ILE A 71 16.00 -34.58 -6.16
CA ILE A 71 16.05 -35.52 -7.31
C ILE A 71 17.51 -35.92 -7.62
N ASP A 72 18.41 -34.94 -7.70
CA ASP A 72 19.84 -35.15 -7.87
C ASP A 72 20.62 -34.01 -7.22
N TYR A 73 21.10 -34.24 -6.00
CA TYR A 73 21.73 -33.18 -5.21
C TYR A 73 23.01 -32.62 -5.84
N LYS A 74 23.72 -33.42 -6.65
CA LYS A 74 25.00 -33.00 -7.25
C LYS A 74 24.73 -32.07 -8.42
N ILE A 75 23.96 -32.55 -9.38
CA ILE A 75 23.70 -31.80 -10.62
C ILE A 75 22.78 -30.63 -10.33
N ASN A 76 21.64 -30.87 -9.68
CA ASN A 76 20.64 -29.82 -9.44
C ASN A 76 21.13 -28.80 -8.41
N GLY A 77 22.02 -29.19 -7.49
CA GLY A 77 22.68 -28.26 -6.57
C GLY A 77 23.58 -27.25 -7.29
N ILE A 78 24.40 -27.69 -8.24
CA ILE A 78 25.25 -26.79 -9.04
C ILE A 78 24.39 -25.87 -9.91
N ILE A 79 23.33 -26.41 -10.54
CA ILE A 79 22.37 -25.62 -11.32
C ILE A 79 21.70 -24.56 -10.44
N LEU A 80 21.31 -24.91 -9.21
CA LEU A 80 20.71 -23.97 -8.27
C LEU A 80 21.68 -22.84 -7.90
N LEU A 81 22.94 -23.17 -7.59
CA LEU A 81 23.96 -22.16 -7.27
C LEU A 81 24.19 -21.20 -8.44
N ALA A 82 24.34 -21.72 -9.66
CA ALA A 82 24.48 -20.90 -10.86
C ALA A 82 23.25 -20.00 -11.09
N SER A 83 22.04 -20.55 -10.87
CA SER A 83 20.79 -19.81 -10.96
C SER A 83 20.71 -18.69 -9.93
N ILE A 84 21.11 -18.94 -8.68
CA ILE A 84 21.12 -17.91 -7.63
C ILE A 84 22.02 -16.75 -8.03
N VAL A 85 23.23 -17.02 -8.55
CA VAL A 85 24.15 -15.96 -8.99
C VAL A 85 23.53 -15.14 -10.13
N PHE A 86 22.93 -15.80 -11.12
CA PHE A 86 22.33 -15.12 -12.27
C PHE A 86 21.08 -14.31 -11.89
N PHE A 87 20.20 -14.87 -11.05
CA PHE A 87 18.95 -14.25 -10.63
C PHE A 87 19.07 -13.40 -9.36
N PHE A 88 20.28 -13.24 -8.81
CA PHE A 88 20.51 -12.50 -7.57
C PHE A 88 19.90 -11.08 -7.58
N PRO A 89 20.02 -10.27 -8.65
CA PRO A 89 19.40 -8.94 -8.67
C PRO A 89 17.87 -8.98 -8.53
N SER A 90 17.23 -9.95 -9.17
CA SER A 90 15.78 -10.15 -9.15
C SER A 90 15.31 -10.67 -7.79
N LEU A 91 16.06 -11.60 -7.19
CA LEU A 91 15.81 -12.08 -5.82
C LEU A 91 15.94 -10.94 -4.82
N LYS A 92 16.99 -10.12 -4.93
CA LYS A 92 17.20 -8.94 -4.08
C LYS A 92 16.00 -7.98 -4.16
N ASN A 93 15.54 -7.66 -5.36
CA ASN A 93 14.36 -6.83 -5.57
C ASN A 93 13.10 -7.43 -4.95
N TYR A 94 12.88 -8.73 -5.11
CA TYR A 94 11.73 -9.42 -4.55
C TYR A 94 11.70 -9.36 -3.02
N PHE A 95 12.82 -9.72 -2.37
CA PHE A 95 12.90 -9.71 -0.90
C PHE A 95 12.81 -8.29 -0.33
N SER A 96 13.46 -7.30 -0.96
CA SER A 96 13.30 -5.89 -0.58
C SER A 96 11.83 -5.45 -0.72
N GLY A 97 11.15 -5.86 -1.78
CA GLY A 97 9.73 -5.60 -1.98
C GLY A 97 8.83 -6.21 -0.93
N LEU A 98 9.11 -7.45 -0.53
CA LEU A 98 8.36 -8.14 0.52
C LEU A 98 8.40 -7.34 1.83
N VAL A 99 9.59 -6.93 2.28
CA VAL A 99 9.78 -6.11 3.49
C VAL A 99 9.06 -4.75 3.35
N LEU A 100 9.23 -4.07 2.23
CA LEU A 100 8.66 -2.74 2.00
C LEU A 100 7.12 -2.76 1.90
N GLN A 101 6.51 -3.77 1.28
CA GLN A 101 5.06 -3.88 1.16
C GLN A 101 4.34 -4.22 2.47
N PHE A 102 5.07 -4.69 3.49
CA PHE A 102 4.55 -4.79 4.86
C PHE A 102 4.50 -3.44 5.57
N ASN A 103 5.27 -2.44 5.12
CA ASN A 103 5.25 -1.10 5.69
C ASN A 103 3.94 -0.38 5.29
N PRO A 104 3.09 0.03 6.25
CA PRO A 104 1.85 0.75 5.96
C PRO A 104 2.07 2.14 5.33
N LEU A 105 3.31 2.64 5.35
CA LEU A 105 3.70 3.89 4.71
C LEU A 105 3.65 3.79 3.19
N LEU A 106 4.08 2.66 2.62
CA LEU A 106 4.15 2.46 1.18
C LEU A 106 2.82 1.91 0.67
N THR A 107 1.93 2.81 0.31
CA THR A 107 0.61 2.49 -0.24
C THR A 107 0.38 3.19 -1.57
N LYS A 108 -0.53 2.63 -2.38
CA LYS A 108 -0.96 3.28 -3.62
C LYS A 108 -1.55 4.65 -3.29
N GLY A 109 -1.13 5.67 -4.02
CA GLY A 109 -1.52 7.08 -3.81
C GLY A 109 -0.60 7.87 -2.87
N ALA A 110 0.37 7.22 -2.20
CA ALA A 110 1.41 7.95 -1.47
C ALA A 110 2.47 8.48 -2.45
N TYR A 111 3.03 9.64 -2.17
CA TYR A 111 4.10 10.24 -2.96
C TYR A 111 5.46 9.82 -2.40
N LEU A 112 6.29 9.25 -3.26
CA LEU A 112 7.61 8.76 -2.89
C LEU A 112 8.66 9.76 -3.38
N ILE A 113 9.50 10.25 -2.47
CA ILE A 113 10.65 11.09 -2.79
C ILE A 113 11.92 10.31 -2.48
N THR A 114 12.72 10.07 -3.51
CA THR A 114 14.06 9.48 -3.39
C THR A 114 15.10 10.49 -3.89
N LYS A 115 16.39 10.20 -3.72
CA LYS A 115 17.46 11.08 -4.23
C LYS A 115 17.42 11.27 -5.76
N THR A 116 16.88 10.29 -6.49
CA THR A 116 16.98 10.22 -7.95
C THR A 116 15.64 10.36 -8.66
N LEU A 117 14.54 10.03 -7.98
CA LEU A 117 13.19 9.97 -8.56
C LEU A 117 12.16 10.42 -7.54
N GLU A 118 11.12 11.08 -8.02
CA GLU A 118 9.96 11.50 -7.23
C GLU A 118 8.68 11.23 -8.00
N GLY A 119 7.63 10.80 -7.31
CA GLY A 119 6.35 10.53 -7.96
C GLY A 119 5.31 9.83 -7.07
N GLU A 120 4.07 9.85 -7.53
CA GLU A 120 2.95 9.17 -6.87
C GLU A 120 3.00 7.66 -7.15
N ILE A 121 2.84 6.84 -6.11
CA ILE A 121 2.81 5.37 -6.23
C ILE A 121 1.51 4.95 -6.94
N GLN A 122 1.61 4.59 -8.22
CA GLN A 122 0.49 4.06 -9.00
C GLN A 122 0.23 2.59 -8.71
N SER A 123 1.30 1.81 -8.56
CA SER A 123 1.22 0.39 -8.23
C SER A 123 2.47 -0.11 -7.52
N LEU A 124 2.26 -1.04 -6.59
CA LEU A 124 3.31 -1.82 -5.93
C LEU A 124 3.32 -3.21 -6.58
N ASN A 125 4.34 -3.51 -7.37
CA ASN A 125 4.50 -4.77 -8.07
C ASN A 125 5.40 -5.73 -7.27
N TYR A 126 5.68 -6.93 -7.76
CA TYR A 126 6.52 -7.89 -7.01
C TYR A 126 8.00 -7.47 -6.91
N PHE A 127 8.53 -6.78 -7.92
CA PHE A 127 9.96 -6.44 -8.02
C PHE A 127 10.26 -4.94 -7.91
N GLY A 128 9.23 -4.10 -7.93
CA GLY A 128 9.41 -2.65 -7.90
C GLY A 128 8.11 -1.88 -7.81
N ILE A 129 8.24 -0.57 -7.89
CA ILE A 129 7.16 0.42 -7.75
C ILE A 129 7.03 1.17 -9.07
N ASN A 130 5.80 1.31 -9.57
CA ASN A 130 5.52 2.24 -10.67
C ASN A 130 5.14 3.58 -10.06
N LEU A 131 5.92 4.60 -10.38
CA LEU A 131 5.74 5.98 -9.95
C LEU A 131 5.20 6.80 -11.12
N LYS A 132 4.29 7.73 -10.84
CA LYS A 132 3.89 8.77 -11.79
C LYS A 132 4.54 10.08 -11.40
N SER A 133 5.40 10.60 -12.26
CA SER A 133 6.06 11.90 -12.11
C SER A 133 5.59 12.81 -13.23
N GLY A 134 4.73 13.77 -12.89
CA GLY A 134 4.01 14.58 -13.88
C GLY A 134 3.22 13.71 -14.87
N ASN A 135 3.60 13.78 -16.15
CA ASN A 135 2.98 13.00 -17.23
C ASN A 135 3.72 11.70 -17.59
N THR A 136 4.77 11.33 -16.84
CA THR A 136 5.57 10.13 -17.13
C THR A 136 5.41 9.06 -16.07
N GLU A 137 5.31 7.80 -16.51
CA GLU A 137 5.40 6.64 -15.63
C GLU A 137 6.85 6.13 -15.58
N GLN A 138 7.35 5.92 -14.37
CA GLN A 138 8.72 5.47 -14.11
C GLN A 138 8.71 4.23 -13.23
N TYR A 139 9.60 3.27 -13.53
CA TYR A 139 9.76 2.04 -12.76
C TYR A 139 10.94 2.13 -11.80
N LEU A 140 10.70 1.92 -10.51
CA LEU A 140 11.72 1.94 -9.46
C LEU A 140 11.87 0.53 -8.83
N PRO A 141 13.00 -0.16 -9.04
CA PRO A 141 13.29 -1.42 -8.37
C PRO A 141 13.39 -1.27 -6.85
N TYR A 142 12.87 -2.23 -6.09
CA TYR A 142 12.89 -2.16 -4.61
C TYR A 142 14.29 -2.15 -4.01
N SER A 143 15.28 -2.77 -4.66
CA SER A 143 16.66 -2.76 -4.20
C SER A 143 17.22 -1.35 -4.05
N ASN A 144 16.70 -0.40 -4.84
CA ASN A 144 17.16 0.99 -4.87
C ASN A 144 16.53 1.84 -3.74
N LEU A 145 15.42 1.39 -3.14
CA LEU A 145 14.84 2.04 -1.97
C LEU A 145 15.59 1.70 -0.67
N HIS A 146 16.26 0.55 -0.61
CA HIS A 146 17.03 0.19 0.59
C HIS A 146 18.40 0.90 0.62
N SER A 147 19.02 1.11 -0.54
CA SER A 147 20.32 1.80 -0.65
C SER A 147 20.22 3.32 -0.58
N ASN A 148 19.04 3.88 -0.85
CA ASN A 148 18.82 5.33 -0.83
C ASN A 148 17.83 5.69 0.27
N SER A 149 18.16 6.67 1.11
CA SER A 149 17.19 7.27 2.02
C SER A 149 15.98 7.76 1.21
N PHE A 150 14.80 7.25 1.52
CA PHE A 150 13.55 7.65 0.88
C PHE A 150 12.62 8.31 1.90
N LYS A 151 11.84 9.28 1.43
CA LYS A 151 10.75 9.89 2.19
C LYS A 151 9.44 9.49 1.52
N VAL A 152 8.47 9.13 2.35
CA VAL A 152 7.10 8.92 1.91
C VAL A 152 6.31 10.12 2.39
N ASP A 153 5.85 10.92 1.45
CA ASP A 153 4.91 11.99 1.73
C ASP A 153 3.51 11.51 1.36
N TYR A 154 2.56 11.69 2.27
CA TYR A 154 1.15 11.44 1.99
C TYR A 154 0.45 12.65 1.40
N LYS A 155 1.16 13.78 1.32
CA LYS A 155 0.74 14.96 0.58
C LYS A 155 1.37 14.85 -0.80
N ILE A 156 0.55 14.83 -1.87
CA ILE A 156 0.78 15.60 -3.10
C ILE A 156 -0.56 15.81 -3.82
N HIS A 157 -1.00 17.07 -3.78
CA HIS A 157 -1.69 17.83 -4.84
C HIS A 157 -1.85 19.31 -4.38
N GLY A 158 -0.86 19.88 -3.67
CA GLY A 158 -1.06 21.19 -3.00
C GLY A 158 -2.05 21.15 -1.82
N VAL A 159 -2.78 20.04 -1.67
CA VAL A 159 -3.80 19.88 -0.65
C VAL A 159 -3.21 19.57 0.71
N THR A 160 -3.14 20.58 1.57
CA THR A 160 -2.71 20.36 2.95
C THR A 160 -3.90 19.83 3.75
N LYS A 161 -3.84 18.55 4.13
CA LYS A 161 -4.73 18.02 5.15
C LYS A 161 -4.47 18.73 6.47
N LYS A 162 -5.49 19.41 6.97
CA LYS A 162 -5.46 20.13 8.24
C LYS A 162 -6.47 19.52 9.19
N ILE A 163 -6.10 19.53 10.47
CA ILE A 163 -6.95 19.06 11.55
C ILE A 163 -7.35 20.28 12.37
N MET A 164 -8.64 20.46 12.56
CA MET A 164 -9.19 21.42 13.52
C MET A 164 -10.10 20.72 14.51
N TYR A 165 -10.21 21.29 15.69
CA TYR A 165 -11.11 20.84 16.74
C TYR A 165 -12.23 21.87 16.88
N LEU A 166 -13.46 21.42 16.66
CA LEU A 166 -14.66 22.19 16.95
C LEU A 166 -15.01 21.99 18.42
N GLN A 167 -15.07 23.10 19.16
CA GLN A 167 -15.32 23.09 20.60
C GLN A 167 -16.80 22.90 20.93
N ASN A 168 -17.72 23.34 20.05
CA ASN A 168 -19.16 23.19 20.22
C ASN A 168 -19.75 22.28 19.12
N PRO A 169 -20.09 21.01 19.44
CA PRO A 169 -20.63 20.05 18.47
C PRO A 169 -21.96 20.48 17.81
N GLU A 170 -22.73 21.37 18.44
CA GLU A 170 -24.01 21.84 17.93
C GLU A 170 -23.87 22.75 16.69
N GLN A 171 -22.69 23.34 16.47
CA GLN A 171 -22.39 24.21 15.33
C GLN A 171 -21.89 23.45 14.08
N LYS A 172 -21.95 22.11 14.10
CA LYS A 172 -21.39 21.26 13.04
C LYS A 172 -21.95 21.58 11.65
N GLU A 173 -23.26 21.76 11.51
CA GLU A 173 -23.90 22.02 10.21
C GLU A 173 -23.48 23.40 9.66
N ILE A 174 -23.47 24.42 10.51
CA ILE A 174 -23.08 25.79 10.18
C ILE A 174 -21.60 25.86 9.74
N LEU A 175 -20.74 25.09 10.41
CA LEU A 175 -19.33 24.95 10.04
C LEU A 175 -19.16 24.27 8.69
N ILE A 176 -19.89 23.18 8.45
CA ILE A 176 -19.84 22.44 7.19
C ILE A 176 -20.23 23.36 6.04
N ASP A 177 -21.37 24.04 6.14
CA ASP A 177 -21.85 24.97 5.11
C ASP A 177 -20.85 26.11 4.86
N SER A 178 -20.23 26.60 5.94
CA SER A 178 -19.21 27.66 5.87
C SER A 178 -17.92 27.21 5.21
N LEU A 179 -17.48 25.97 5.43
CA LEU A 179 -16.33 25.38 4.75
C LEU A 179 -16.65 25.14 3.28
N PHE A 180 -17.82 24.57 2.95
CA PHE A 180 -18.25 24.32 1.56
C PHE A 180 -18.37 25.59 0.72
N SER A 181 -18.59 26.72 1.39
CA SER A 181 -18.64 28.03 0.75
C SER A 181 -17.28 28.72 0.59
N ASN A 182 -16.19 28.15 1.14
CA ASN A 182 -14.88 28.78 1.16
C ASN A 182 -14.00 28.29 -0.01
N PRO A 183 -13.56 29.18 -0.93
CA PRO A 183 -12.74 28.81 -2.08
C PRO A 183 -11.31 28.39 -1.72
N LEU A 184 -10.91 28.49 -0.44
CA LEU A 184 -9.62 28.02 0.06
C LEU A 184 -9.66 26.56 0.53
N VAL A 185 -10.84 25.93 0.52
CA VAL A 185 -11.04 24.53 0.94
C VAL A 185 -11.24 23.65 -0.30
N ASP A 186 -10.40 22.62 -0.43
CA ASP A 186 -10.52 21.63 -1.50
C ASP A 186 -11.48 20.50 -1.09
N PHE A 187 -12.62 20.42 -1.79
CA PHE A 187 -13.64 19.38 -1.60
C PHE A 187 -13.52 18.18 -2.54
N SER A 188 -12.45 18.10 -3.35
CA SER A 188 -12.13 16.91 -4.14
C SER A 188 -12.00 15.66 -3.27
N THR A 189 -11.65 15.86 -1.99
CA THR A 189 -11.65 14.84 -0.94
C THR A 189 -12.69 15.17 0.15
N PRO A 190 -13.59 14.23 0.51
CA PRO A 190 -14.61 14.51 1.52
C PRO A 190 -13.98 14.65 2.92
N PRO A 191 -14.42 15.63 3.73
CA PRO A 191 -13.93 15.80 5.09
C PRO A 191 -14.28 14.61 5.99
N ILE A 192 -13.39 14.31 6.94
CA ILE A 192 -13.54 13.21 7.92
C ILE A 192 -13.80 13.81 9.30
N TYR A 193 -14.81 13.27 9.99
CA TYR A 193 -15.24 13.72 11.31
C TYR A 193 -14.99 12.62 12.34
N VAL A 194 -14.27 12.95 13.41
CA VAL A 194 -13.97 12.02 14.50
C VAL A 194 -14.38 12.66 15.83
N PRO A 195 -15.43 12.17 16.50
CA PRO A 195 -15.77 12.63 17.85
C PRO A 195 -14.68 12.23 18.84
N LYS A 196 -14.34 13.12 19.78
CA LYS A 196 -13.35 12.87 20.85
C LYS A 196 -14.03 12.74 22.19
N ASP A 197 -13.40 11.95 23.08
CA ASP A 197 -13.90 11.65 24.43
C ASP A 197 -14.07 12.88 25.33
N ASN A 198 -13.43 14.00 24.97
CA ASN A 198 -13.53 15.29 25.67
C ASN A 198 -14.72 16.15 25.22
N GLY A 199 -15.63 15.62 24.38
CA GLY A 199 -16.78 16.35 23.85
C GLY A 199 -16.48 17.26 22.65
N SER A 200 -15.23 17.34 22.20
CA SER A 200 -14.86 18.08 20.97
C SER A 200 -15.01 17.23 19.71
N LEU A 201 -15.24 17.88 18.56
CA LEU A 201 -15.32 17.22 17.26
C LEU A 201 -14.03 17.51 16.46
N GLN A 202 -13.25 16.48 16.15
CA GLN A 202 -12.09 16.60 15.27
C GLN A 202 -12.56 16.56 13.81
N ILE A 203 -12.08 17.52 13.01
CA ILE A 203 -12.41 17.68 11.60
C ILE A 203 -11.11 17.66 10.81
N GLU A 204 -11.00 16.69 9.90
CA GLU A 204 -9.92 16.59 8.93
C GLU A 204 -10.46 17.02 7.57
N PHE A 205 -9.85 18.05 7.00
CA PHE A 205 -10.24 18.61 5.70
C PHE A 205 -9.01 19.11 4.93
N SER A 206 -9.25 19.48 3.69
CA SER A 206 -8.25 19.68 2.66
C SER A 206 -8.24 21.14 2.23
N LEU A 207 -7.07 21.78 2.13
CA LEU A 207 -6.94 23.18 1.68
C LEU A 207 -6.50 23.26 0.22
N GLU A 208 -6.90 24.29 -0.50
CA GLU A 208 -6.39 24.61 -1.83
C GLU A 208 -4.89 24.99 -1.82
N GLU A 209 -4.24 24.89 -2.98
CA GLU A 209 -2.81 25.16 -3.12
C GLU A 209 -2.46 26.60 -2.70
N GLY A 210 -1.53 26.75 -1.75
CA GLY A 210 -1.10 28.06 -1.23
C GLY A 210 -1.94 28.63 -0.08
N ALA A 211 -3.07 28.00 0.28
CA ALA A 211 -3.90 28.43 1.39
C ALA A 211 -3.32 28.02 2.76
N GLN A 212 -3.40 28.93 3.73
CA GLN A 212 -2.92 28.72 5.11
C GLN A 212 -4.07 28.35 6.05
N LEU A 213 -3.79 27.57 7.10
CA LEU A 213 -4.83 27.14 8.05
C LEU A 213 -5.35 28.35 8.85
N GLU A 214 -4.45 29.27 9.14
CA GLU A 214 -4.68 30.50 9.87
C GLU A 214 -5.76 31.35 9.18
N GLN A 215 -5.71 31.45 7.84
CA GLN A 215 -6.71 32.16 7.03
C GLN A 215 -8.12 31.56 7.15
N ILE A 216 -8.20 30.24 7.35
CA ILE A 216 -9.47 29.53 7.54
C ILE A 216 -9.97 29.72 8.97
N ILE A 217 -9.08 29.66 9.96
CA ILE A 217 -9.43 29.93 11.37
C ILE A 217 -9.96 31.36 11.51
N ASP A 218 -9.29 32.34 10.90
CA ASP A 218 -9.72 33.74 10.91
C ASP A 218 -11.09 33.93 10.26
N TYR A 219 -11.33 33.27 9.12
CA TYR A 219 -12.64 33.26 8.44
C TYR A 219 -13.75 32.64 9.31
N LEU A 220 -13.45 31.56 10.03
CA LEU A 220 -14.42 30.89 10.90
C LEU A 220 -14.71 31.69 12.17
N HIS A 221 -13.71 32.37 12.74
CA HIS A 221 -13.89 33.29 13.86
C HIS A 221 -14.74 34.50 13.49
N GLN A 222 -14.60 35.03 12.27
CA GLN A 222 -15.48 36.08 11.75
C GLN A 222 -16.95 35.66 11.65
N LYS A 223 -17.23 34.34 11.60
CA LYS A 223 -18.58 33.77 11.62
C LYS A 223 -19.01 33.25 13.00
N GLU A 224 -18.31 33.65 14.06
CA GLU A 224 -18.57 33.25 15.46
C GLU A 224 -18.44 31.73 15.72
N ILE A 225 -17.64 31.02 14.92
CA ILE A 225 -17.38 29.58 15.08
C ILE A 225 -16.04 29.38 15.79
N ASN A 226 -16.06 28.86 17.01
CA ASN A 226 -14.85 28.64 17.82
C ASN A 226 -14.16 27.33 17.45
N VAL A 227 -12.95 27.45 16.87
CA VAL A 227 -12.11 26.31 16.47
C VAL A 227 -10.69 26.46 17.05
N THR A 228 -10.04 25.33 17.35
CA THR A 228 -8.63 25.31 17.74
C THR A 228 -7.81 24.40 16.84
N SER A 229 -6.56 24.78 16.58
CA SER A 229 -5.57 23.96 15.86
C SER A 229 -4.51 23.43 16.81
N ASN A 230 -4.13 22.15 16.66
CA ASN A 230 -2.87 21.67 17.20
C ASN A 230 -1.76 22.01 16.20
N THR A 231 -1.05 23.10 16.44
CA THR A 231 0.24 23.35 15.79
C THR A 231 1.27 22.43 16.45
N CYS A 232 1.71 21.41 15.72
CA CYS A 232 3.02 20.79 15.94
C CYS A 232 3.99 21.35 14.91
#